data_AF-A0A958G6W5-F1
#
_entry.id   AF-A0A958G6W5-F1
#
_cell.length_a   1.000
_cell.length_b   1.000
_cell.length_c   1.000
_cell.angle_alpha   90.00
_cell.angle_beta   90.00
_cell.angle_gamma   90.00
#
_symmetry.space_group_name_H-M   'P 1'
#
loop_
_entity.id
_entity.type
_entity.pdbx_description
1 polymer ?
#
loop_
_entity_poly.entity_id
_entity_poly.type
_entity_poly.pdbx_seq_one_letter_code
_entity_poly.pdbx_strand_id
1 'polypeptide(L)'
;MIRRYLPVMLLIFASLPLPAQTRQANSTIHKRFVDDNNNFTSTGNIGMTVTNYGVFGDGFVEQAPTDQPSCEYPRGSGIEHIFDGGLWVGAETPTGIRVTTGAFNSARIGSAGSVNFEFTNTAEPTDIVVERSSLPANKFFSPQAISHQDFIIDFS
;
A
#
# COMPACT_ATOMS: atom_id res chain seq x y z
N MET A 1 30.99 -74.90 19.19
CA MET A 1 29.72 -74.18 19.07
C MET A 1 29.49 -73.44 20.40
N ILE A 2 29.69 -72.12 20.47
CA ILE A 2 29.19 -71.20 21.52
C ILE A 2 29.31 -69.79 20.89
N ARG A 3 28.17 -69.14 20.58
CA ARG A 3 28.12 -67.73 20.19
C ARG A 3 27.84 -66.91 21.46
N ARG A 4 28.73 -65.97 21.80
CA ARG A 4 28.53 -64.98 22.87
C ARG A 4 27.68 -63.83 22.33
N TYR A 5 26.51 -63.59 22.93
CA TYR A 5 25.69 -62.42 22.64
C TYR A 5 26.03 -61.30 23.64
N LEU A 6 26.42 -60.13 23.14
CA LEU A 6 26.54 -58.90 23.93
C LEU A 6 25.20 -58.14 23.81
N PRO A 7 24.48 -57.81 24.89
CA PRO A 7 23.28 -57.00 24.79
C PRO A 7 23.68 -55.52 24.68
N VAL A 8 23.22 -54.85 23.61
CA VAL A 8 23.30 -53.40 23.45
C VAL A 8 22.13 -52.79 24.22
N MET A 9 22.42 -52.00 25.26
CA MET A 9 21.43 -51.29 26.06
C MET A 9 21.17 -49.91 25.44
N LEU A 10 19.97 -49.73 24.88
CA LEU A 10 19.52 -48.48 24.25
C LEU A 10 18.92 -47.54 25.31
N LEU A 11 19.57 -46.42 25.60
CA LEU A 11 19.07 -45.36 26.48
C LEU A 11 18.17 -44.41 25.69
N ILE A 12 16.88 -44.37 26.02
CA ILE A 12 15.90 -43.43 25.44
C ILE A 12 15.85 -42.19 26.34
N PHE A 13 16.32 -41.05 25.82
CA PHE A 13 16.11 -39.75 26.46
C PHE A 13 14.71 -39.23 26.11
N ALA A 14 13.81 -39.20 27.10
CA ALA A 14 12.53 -38.51 26.96
C ALA A 14 12.75 -36.99 27.17
N SER A 15 12.62 -36.20 26.10
CA SER A 15 12.60 -34.74 26.18
C SER A 15 11.25 -34.27 26.71
N LEU A 16 11.22 -33.75 27.93
CA LEU A 16 10.06 -33.02 28.46
C LEU A 16 9.97 -31.67 27.71
N PRO A 17 8.86 -31.36 27.03
CA PRO A 17 8.67 -30.03 26.45
C PRO A 17 8.51 -29.02 27.59
N LEU A 18 9.43 -28.06 27.67
CA LEU A 18 9.28 -26.89 28.53
C LEU A 18 8.02 -26.13 28.10
N PRO A 19 7.17 -25.67 29.03
CA PRO A 19 6.05 -24.81 28.66
C PRO A 19 6.60 -23.53 28.03
N ALA A 20 6.20 -23.27 26.78
CA ALA A 20 6.53 -22.04 26.09
C ALA A 20 6.03 -20.84 26.92
N GLN A 21 6.91 -19.90 27.23
CA GLN A 21 6.51 -18.63 27.83
C GLN A 21 5.56 -17.92 26.86
N THR A 22 4.28 -17.86 27.21
CA THR A 22 3.29 -17.08 26.46
C THR A 22 3.73 -15.62 26.50
N ARG A 23 4.21 -15.07 25.38
CA ARG A 23 4.35 -13.62 25.22
C ARG A 23 2.97 -13.01 25.45
N GLN A 24 2.80 -12.25 26.53
CA GLN A 24 1.68 -11.33 26.65
C GLN A 24 1.81 -10.34 25.50
N ALA A 25 1.00 -10.54 24.46
CA ALA A 25 0.85 -9.56 23.40
C ALA A 25 0.17 -8.34 24.03
N ASN A 26 0.93 -7.27 24.25
CA ASN A 26 0.34 -5.98 24.58
C ASN A 26 -0.62 -5.63 23.44
N SER A 27 -1.92 -5.56 23.73
CA SER A 27 -2.92 -5.15 22.74
C SER A 27 -2.84 -3.64 22.54
N THR A 28 -1.95 -3.20 21.68
CA THR A 28 -1.99 -1.84 21.13
C THR A 28 -3.24 -1.72 20.26
N ILE A 29 -4.07 -0.71 20.52
CA ILE A 29 -5.22 -0.39 19.65
C ILE A 29 -4.63 0.24 18.39
N HIS A 30 -4.59 -0.53 17.31
CA HIS A 30 -4.18 -0.03 16.00
C HIS A 30 -5.41 0.44 15.23
N LYS A 31 -5.36 1.68 14.69
CA LYS A 31 -6.31 2.10 13.66
C LYS A 31 -6.11 1.17 12.46
N ARG A 32 -7.19 0.58 11.97
CA ARG A 32 -7.17 -0.24 10.76
C ARG A 32 -7.34 0.68 9.55
N PHE A 33 -6.61 0.35 8.49
CA PHE A 33 -6.56 1.05 7.22
C PHE A 33 -6.96 0.11 6.10
N VAL A 34 -7.51 0.65 5.02
CA VAL A 34 -7.79 -0.05 3.76
C VAL A 34 -6.99 0.67 2.68
N ASP A 35 -5.73 0.28 2.52
CA ASP A 35 -4.87 0.89 1.52
C ASP A 35 -5.25 0.41 0.12
N ASP A 36 -5.55 1.36 -0.75
CA ASP A 36 -5.77 1.12 -2.16
C ASP A 36 -4.72 1.88 -2.97
N ASN A 37 -3.82 1.10 -3.57
CA ASN A 37 -2.67 1.54 -4.35
C ASN A 37 -2.54 0.74 -5.66
N ASN A 38 -3.64 0.16 -6.16
CA ASN A 38 -3.67 -0.64 -7.39
C ASN A 38 -4.29 0.12 -8.58
N ASN A 39 -4.45 1.44 -8.45
CA ASN A 39 -5.13 2.27 -9.43
C ASN A 39 -4.10 3.17 -10.13
N PHE A 40 -4.09 3.10 -11.46
CA PHE A 40 -3.16 3.87 -12.28
C PHE A 40 -3.80 4.37 -13.58
N THR A 41 -3.28 5.48 -14.11
CA THR A 41 -3.81 6.05 -15.35
C THR A 41 -3.46 5.17 -16.55
N SER A 42 -4.51 4.68 -17.23
CA SER A 42 -4.42 3.90 -18.46
C SER A 42 -4.83 4.71 -19.70
N THR A 43 -5.36 5.92 -19.50
CA THR A 43 -5.71 6.85 -20.57
C THR A 43 -4.60 7.87 -20.81
N GLY A 44 -4.33 8.24 -22.07
CA GLY A 44 -3.28 9.20 -22.44
C GLY A 44 -1.92 8.53 -22.66
N ASN A 45 -0.81 9.25 -22.45
CA ASN A 45 0.55 8.74 -22.62
C ASN A 45 1.37 8.76 -21.32
N ILE A 46 0.74 9.11 -20.19
CA ILE A 46 1.34 9.05 -18.85
C ILE A 46 0.67 7.91 -18.10
N GLY A 47 1.47 7.00 -17.55
CA GLY A 47 1.03 6.01 -16.58
C GLY A 47 1.42 6.50 -15.18
N MET A 48 0.45 6.77 -14.31
CA MET A 48 0.69 7.26 -12.96
C MET A 48 -0.16 6.47 -11.98
N THR A 49 0.49 5.89 -10.98
CA THR A 49 -0.21 5.29 -9.83
C THR A 49 -0.71 6.37 -8.88
N VAL A 50 -1.93 6.19 -8.36
CA VAL A 50 -2.51 7.03 -7.32
C VAL A 50 -3.00 6.17 -6.17
N THR A 51 -2.90 6.70 -4.95
CA THR A 51 -3.35 5.98 -3.74
C THR A 51 -4.44 6.72 -2.99
N ASN A 52 -5.26 5.99 -2.24
CA ASN A 52 -6.27 6.58 -1.37
C ASN A 52 -5.70 7.22 -0.08
N TYR A 53 -4.38 7.30 0.06
CA TYR A 53 -3.69 7.92 1.19
C TYR A 53 -2.75 9.06 0.75
N GLY A 54 -3.00 9.64 -0.42
CA GLY A 54 -2.40 10.92 -0.83
C GLY A 54 -1.01 10.79 -1.44
N VAL A 55 -0.72 9.64 -2.05
CA VAL A 55 0.56 9.34 -2.70
C VAL A 55 0.37 9.14 -4.20
N PHE A 56 1.37 9.59 -4.95
CA PHE A 56 1.57 9.37 -6.38
C PHE A 56 2.80 8.50 -6.58
N GLY A 57 2.70 7.54 -7.50
CA GLY A 57 3.74 6.54 -7.72
C GLY A 57 3.64 5.35 -6.78
N ASP A 58 4.42 4.32 -7.09
CA ASP A 58 4.40 3.02 -6.41
C ASP A 58 5.76 2.62 -5.83
N GLY A 59 6.74 3.53 -5.86
CA GLY A 59 8.07 3.28 -5.33
C GLY A 59 8.86 2.27 -6.14
N PHE A 60 8.52 2.03 -7.41
CA PHE A 60 9.10 0.99 -8.26
C PHE A 60 8.92 -0.41 -7.67
N VAL A 61 7.85 -0.61 -6.89
CA VAL A 61 7.51 -1.89 -6.31
C VAL A 61 6.76 -2.68 -7.35
N GLU A 62 7.38 -3.73 -7.88
CA GLU A 62 6.72 -4.63 -8.82
C GLU A 62 5.46 -5.22 -8.18
N GLN A 63 4.30 -4.90 -8.77
CA GLN A 63 3.02 -5.35 -8.25
C GLN A 63 2.52 -6.59 -8.99
N ALA A 64 2.00 -7.55 -8.23
CA ALA A 64 1.33 -8.72 -8.79
C ALA A 64 -0.19 -8.51 -8.80
N PRO A 65 -0.92 -8.87 -9.89
CA PRO A 65 -0.46 -9.64 -11.05
C PRO A 65 0.03 -8.80 -12.24
N THR A 66 -0.05 -7.47 -12.16
CA THR A 66 0.35 -6.57 -13.24
C THR A 66 1.18 -5.45 -12.65
N ASP A 67 2.40 -5.32 -13.17
CA ASP A 67 3.29 -4.24 -12.81
C ASP A 67 2.68 -2.91 -13.27
N GLN A 68 2.50 -1.99 -12.34
CA GLN A 68 1.87 -0.71 -12.59
C GLN A 68 2.93 0.38 -12.72
N PRO A 69 2.68 1.41 -13.54
CA PRO A 69 3.64 2.48 -13.71
C PRO A 69 3.66 3.39 -12.48
N SER A 70 4.85 3.79 -12.03
CA SER A 70 4.96 4.78 -10.95
C SER A 70 4.61 6.18 -11.48
N CYS A 71 5.35 6.64 -12.49
CA CYS A 71 5.08 7.79 -13.35
C CYS A 71 5.82 7.58 -14.67
N GLU A 72 5.29 6.69 -15.49
CA GLU A 72 5.89 6.28 -16.75
C GLU A 72 5.52 7.25 -17.87
N TYR A 73 6.52 7.69 -18.64
CA TYR A 73 6.31 8.47 -19.86
C TYR A 73 7.44 8.27 -20.88
N PRO A 74 7.13 8.02 -22.18
CA PRO A 74 5.83 7.58 -22.70
C PRO A 74 5.36 6.28 -22.05
N ARG A 75 4.06 6.07 -21.92
CA ARG A 75 3.53 4.82 -21.35
C ARG A 75 3.92 3.63 -22.24
N GLY A 76 4.41 2.56 -21.62
CA GLY A 76 5.00 1.39 -22.28
C GLY A 76 6.49 1.52 -22.66
N SER A 77 7.19 2.55 -22.19
CA SER A 77 8.64 2.74 -22.40
C SER A 77 9.53 2.12 -21.31
N GLY A 78 8.97 1.84 -20.13
CA GLY A 78 9.70 1.48 -18.91
C GLY A 78 10.47 2.65 -18.28
N ILE A 79 10.28 3.90 -18.75
CA ILE A 79 10.98 5.07 -18.22
C ILE A 79 10.13 5.74 -17.15
N GLU A 80 10.51 5.49 -15.90
CA GLU A 80 9.87 6.04 -14.71
C GLU A 80 10.43 7.41 -14.32
N HIS A 81 9.54 8.35 -14.00
CA HIS A 81 9.91 9.74 -13.69
C HIS A 81 9.70 10.13 -12.23
N ILE A 82 8.94 9.34 -11.46
CA ILE A 82 8.67 9.59 -10.04
C ILE A 82 8.81 8.27 -9.29
N PHE A 83 9.58 8.27 -8.20
CA PHE A 83 9.63 7.16 -7.25
C PHE A 83 8.38 7.16 -6.37
N ASP A 84 8.20 8.23 -5.59
CA ASP A 84 7.08 8.45 -4.68
C ASP A 84 6.91 9.98 -4.56
N GLY A 85 5.67 10.47 -4.65
CA GLY A 85 5.31 11.86 -4.51
C GLY A 85 4.08 12.05 -3.62
N GLY A 86 4.15 12.90 -2.61
CA GLY A 86 3.01 13.23 -1.77
C GLY A 86 2.15 14.36 -2.34
N LEU A 87 0.82 14.28 -2.19
CA LEU A 87 -0.08 15.41 -2.43
C LEU A 87 0.16 16.52 -1.40
N TRP A 88 0.37 17.75 -1.84
CA TRP A 88 0.54 18.89 -0.93
C TRP A 88 -0.60 19.90 -1.15
N VAL A 89 -1.38 20.16 -0.10
CA VAL A 89 -2.48 21.12 -0.13
C VAL A 89 -2.19 22.24 0.85
N GLY A 90 -2.03 23.46 0.32
CA GLY A 90 -1.80 24.67 1.10
C GLY A 90 -3.05 25.54 1.18
N ALA A 91 -3.24 26.20 2.33
CA ALA A 91 -4.28 27.21 2.52
C ALA A 91 -3.75 28.38 3.36
N GLU A 92 -4.16 29.61 2.99
CA GLU A 92 -3.95 30.78 3.81
C GLU A 92 -5.04 30.84 4.89
N THR A 93 -4.63 30.98 6.15
CA THR A 93 -5.54 31.15 7.28
C THR A 93 -5.27 32.49 7.97
N PRO A 94 -6.18 33.02 8.80
CA PRO A 94 -5.93 34.25 9.57
C PRO A 94 -4.67 34.19 10.44
N THR A 95 -4.19 32.98 10.78
CA THR A 95 -2.98 32.75 11.58
C THR A 95 -1.74 32.45 10.74
N GLY A 96 -1.82 32.53 9.41
CA GLY A 96 -0.73 32.22 8.48
C GLY A 96 -1.01 31.04 7.55
N ILE A 97 -0.01 30.69 6.75
CA ILE A 97 -0.09 29.59 5.77
C ILE A 97 -0.06 28.26 6.52
N ARG A 98 -0.98 27.37 6.16
CA ARG A 98 -0.98 25.96 6.59
C ARG A 98 -0.83 25.07 5.36
N VAL A 99 -0.10 23.97 5.50
CA VAL A 99 0.09 22.98 4.45
C VAL A 99 -0.18 21.61 5.06
N THR A 100 -0.89 20.77 4.33
CA THR A 100 -0.97 19.35 4.62
C THR A 100 -0.28 18.53 3.53
N THR A 101 0.40 17.45 3.93
CA THR A 101 1.31 16.70 3.05
C THR A 101 1.04 15.20 3.04
N GLY A 102 0.93 14.62 1.85
CA GLY A 102 0.78 13.18 1.61
C GLY A 102 2.04 12.40 1.90
N ALA A 103 3.20 12.97 1.64
CA ALA A 103 4.48 12.40 2.03
C ALA A 103 5.45 13.56 2.27
N PHE A 104 6.11 13.53 3.43
CA PHE A 104 7.17 14.47 3.79
C PHE A 104 8.41 13.70 4.26
N ASN A 105 9.57 13.93 3.64
CA ASN A 105 10.82 13.31 4.10
C ASN A 105 10.74 11.77 4.30
N SER A 106 10.03 11.07 3.40
CA SER A 106 9.97 9.61 3.42
C SER A 106 11.06 9.05 2.51
N ALA A 107 11.92 8.18 3.06
CA ALA A 107 12.98 7.50 2.31
C ALA A 107 12.51 6.16 1.70
N ARG A 108 11.24 5.81 1.90
CA ARG A 108 10.62 4.55 1.50
C ARG A 108 9.17 4.83 1.09
N ILE A 109 8.60 3.97 0.27
CA ILE A 109 7.16 3.98 0.05
C ILE A 109 6.44 3.82 1.39
N GLY A 110 5.48 4.72 1.65
CA GLY A 110 4.63 4.67 2.82
C GLY A 110 3.28 4.02 2.54
N SER A 111 2.61 3.67 3.61
CA SER A 111 1.21 3.27 3.66
C SER A 111 0.41 4.25 4.53
N ALA A 112 -0.93 4.17 4.53
CA ALA A 112 -1.72 5.05 5.38
C ALA A 112 -1.29 4.96 6.85
N GLY A 113 -1.19 6.12 7.51
CA GLY A 113 -0.76 6.22 8.90
C GLY A 113 0.75 6.04 9.14
N SER A 114 1.56 5.94 8.08
CA SER A 114 3.02 5.97 8.19
C SER A 114 3.51 7.32 8.75
N VAL A 115 4.67 7.32 9.41
CA VAL A 115 5.28 8.56 9.91
C VAL A 115 5.58 9.48 8.74
N ASN A 116 5.23 10.77 8.90
CA ASN A 116 5.32 11.83 7.88
C ASN A 116 4.31 11.75 6.72
N PHE A 117 3.19 11.07 6.93
CA PHE A 117 2.03 11.07 6.04
C PHE A 117 0.85 11.67 6.83
N GLU A 118 0.19 12.68 6.27
CA GLU A 118 -0.95 13.32 6.93
C GLU A 118 -2.30 12.89 6.33
N PHE A 119 -2.30 12.48 5.06
CA PHE A 119 -3.46 11.87 4.43
C PHE A 119 -3.56 10.40 4.82
N THR A 120 -4.78 9.96 5.12
CA THR A 120 -5.04 8.61 5.61
C THR A 120 -6.44 8.18 5.17
N ASN A 121 -6.63 6.87 5.10
CA ASN A 121 -7.93 6.25 4.91
C ASN A 121 -8.48 5.74 6.26
N THR A 122 -9.66 5.15 6.19
CA THR A 122 -10.39 4.54 7.28
C THR A 122 -10.33 3.01 7.19
N ALA A 123 -10.97 2.34 8.15
CA ALA A 123 -11.13 0.89 8.13
C ALA A 123 -12.29 0.43 7.23
N GLU A 124 -13.04 1.37 6.63
CA GLU A 124 -14.22 1.06 5.84
C GLU A 124 -13.79 0.46 4.49
N PRO A 125 -14.33 -0.71 4.10
CA PRO A 125 -13.95 -1.36 2.83
C PRO A 125 -14.25 -0.54 1.57
N THR A 126 -15.08 0.51 1.69
CA THR A 126 -15.44 1.40 0.59
C THR A 126 -14.56 2.63 0.48
N ASP A 127 -13.64 2.83 1.42
CA ASP A 127 -12.66 3.91 1.38
C ASP A 127 -11.50 3.51 0.46
N ILE A 128 -11.79 3.49 -0.84
CA ILE A 128 -10.92 3.04 -1.92
C ILE A 128 -10.96 4.06 -3.06
N VAL A 129 -10.03 3.95 -4.02
CA VAL A 129 -10.03 4.82 -5.19
C VAL A 129 -11.22 4.45 -6.08
N VAL A 130 -12.04 5.44 -6.44
CA VAL A 130 -13.19 5.26 -7.34
C VAL A 130 -12.85 5.79 -8.73
N GLU A 131 -12.88 4.92 -9.74
CA GLU A 131 -12.72 5.32 -11.14
C GLU A 131 -14.05 5.79 -11.75
N ARG A 132 -13.99 6.89 -12.52
CA ARG A 132 -15.08 7.33 -13.40
C ARG A 132 -14.54 7.65 -14.79
N SER A 133 -15.40 7.56 -15.81
CA SER A 133 -15.02 7.87 -17.18
C SER A 133 -16.10 8.67 -17.89
N SER A 134 -15.69 9.64 -18.71
CA SER A 134 -16.59 10.38 -19.61
C SER A 134 -16.93 9.61 -20.89
N LEU A 135 -16.29 8.47 -21.15
CA LEU A 135 -16.53 7.65 -22.34
C LEU A 135 -17.78 6.76 -22.20
N PRO A 136 -18.81 6.91 -23.05
CA PRO A 136 -20.05 6.14 -22.94
C PRO A 136 -19.88 4.61 -23.04
N ALA A 137 -18.83 4.15 -23.69
CA ALA A 137 -18.53 2.72 -23.86
C ALA A 137 -17.68 2.12 -22.72
N ASN A 138 -17.18 2.95 -21.79
CA ASN A 138 -16.38 2.48 -20.67
C ASN A 138 -17.31 1.92 -19.57
N LYS A 139 -16.91 0.82 -18.93
CA LYS A 139 -17.65 0.22 -17.80
C LYS A 139 -17.80 1.16 -16.60
N PHE A 140 -16.93 2.15 -16.48
CA PHE A 140 -16.96 3.19 -15.43
C PHE A 140 -17.62 4.49 -15.91
N PHE A 141 -18.41 4.45 -16.98
CA PHE A 141 -19.08 5.64 -17.50
C PHE A 141 -19.92 6.34 -16.43
N SER A 142 -19.69 7.64 -16.26
CA SER A 142 -20.49 8.50 -15.41
C SER A 142 -20.73 9.84 -16.11
N PRO A 143 -21.97 10.35 -16.15
CA PRO A 143 -22.24 11.68 -16.70
C PRO A 143 -21.64 12.82 -15.87
N GLN A 144 -21.15 12.53 -14.66
CA GLN A 144 -20.42 13.49 -13.81
C GLN A 144 -18.90 13.44 -14.02
N ALA A 145 -18.38 12.51 -14.83
CA ALA A 145 -16.96 12.42 -15.12
C ALA A 145 -16.51 13.65 -15.94
N ILE A 146 -15.38 14.21 -15.55
CA ILE A 146 -14.77 15.39 -16.19
C ILE A 146 -13.80 14.94 -17.28
N SER A 147 -13.05 13.86 -17.03
CA SER A 147 -12.07 13.33 -17.98
C SER A 147 -12.40 11.90 -18.43
N HIS A 148 -11.61 11.41 -19.38
CA HIS A 148 -11.72 10.05 -19.90
C HIS A 148 -11.42 8.99 -18.81
N GLN A 149 -10.65 9.35 -17.77
CA GLN A 149 -10.39 8.51 -16.61
C GLN A 149 -10.13 9.41 -15.41
N ASP A 150 -11.12 9.51 -14.52
CA ASP A 150 -11.03 10.22 -13.25
C ASP A 150 -10.79 9.21 -12.13
N PHE A 151 -9.90 9.57 -11.20
CA PHE A 151 -9.78 8.89 -9.91
C PHE A 151 -10.28 9.81 -8.81
N ILE A 152 -11.18 9.29 -7.97
CA ILE A 152 -11.81 10.03 -6.89
C ILE A 152 -11.45 9.35 -5.59
N ILE A 153 -10.92 10.16 -4.68
CA ILE A 153 -10.43 9.77 -3.37
C ILE A 153 -10.97 10.79 -2.38
N ASP A 154 -11.50 10.29 -1.26
CA ASP A 154 -11.96 11.12 -0.15
C ASP A 154 -10.98 11.00 1.02
N PHE A 155 -10.49 12.14 1.50
CA PHE A 155 -9.63 12.21 2.68
C PHE A 155 -10.44 12.81 3.84
N SER A 156 -10.57 12.06 4.94
CA SER A 156 -11.36 12.45 6.12
C SER A 156 -10.54 12.57 7.39
#